data_AF-A0AAW7T9A4-F1
#
_entry.id   AF-A0AAW7T9A4-F1
#
_cell.length_a   1.000
_cell.length_b   1.000
_cell.length_c   1.000
_cell.angle_alpha   90.00
_cell.angle_beta   90.00
_cell.angle_gamma   90.00
#
_symmetry.space_group_name_H-M   'P 1'
#
loop_
_entity.id
_entity.type
_entity.pdbx_description
1 polymer ?
#
loop_
_entity_poly.entity_id
_entity_poly.type
_entity_poly.pdbx_seq_one_letter_code
_entity_poly.pdbx_strand_id
1 'polypeptide(L)'
;MTAKRKPRTPNEKSVVALEVFLGKIIGNPRAYLGDTHLLSALKRQGRLAKYSNVEHGITATSRSTVERLAAAVLDGGFEGLNSLREAALAAVEEETRTSLKSRNRTKARLSEDLTAANFAHVQAMVDLWHVTTAFHEALKAGRRLANRSRNPAMVELWDKEEERLLAMFDLANRPAVEIGSATESWLVQLRQL
;
A
#
# COMPACT_ATOMS: atom_id res chain seq x y z
N MET A 1 -18.18 -7.37 31.64
CA MET A 1 -19.42 -7.82 32.30
C MET A 1 -19.03 -8.69 33.47
N THR A 2 -19.88 -8.74 34.49
CA THR A 2 -19.57 -9.26 35.83
C THR A 2 -19.84 -10.75 35.94
N ALA A 3 -18.93 -11.48 36.58
CA ALA A 3 -19.20 -12.86 36.96
C ALA A 3 -20.32 -12.88 38.02
N LYS A 4 -21.36 -13.69 37.80
CA LYS A 4 -22.47 -13.95 38.73
C LYS A 4 -21.99 -14.33 40.12
N ARG A 5 -20.84 -15.00 40.18
CA ARG A 5 -20.11 -15.34 41.40
C ARG A 5 -18.61 -15.39 41.13
N LYS A 6 -17.81 -15.22 42.18
CA LYS A 6 -16.33 -15.31 42.07
C LYS A 6 -15.92 -16.72 41.60
N PRO A 7 -15.16 -16.86 40.49
CA PRO A 7 -14.69 -18.16 40.01
C PRO A 7 -13.67 -18.75 40.99
N ARG A 8 -13.82 -20.03 41.32
CA ARG A 8 -13.01 -20.74 42.31
C ARG A 8 -12.03 -21.70 41.65
N THR A 9 -12.47 -22.42 40.64
CA THR A 9 -11.64 -23.42 39.94
C THR A 9 -10.86 -22.81 38.76
N PRO A 10 -9.76 -23.43 38.32
CA PRO A 10 -9.04 -22.99 37.11
C PRO A 10 -9.93 -22.93 35.86
N ASN A 11 -10.86 -23.88 35.72
CA ASN A 11 -11.77 -23.92 34.56
C ASN A 11 -12.82 -22.79 34.62
N GLU A 12 -13.33 -22.46 35.81
CA GLU A 12 -14.23 -21.30 35.97
C GLU A 12 -13.50 -19.99 35.63
N LYS A 13 -12.23 -19.84 36.04
CA LYS A 13 -11.40 -18.68 35.68
C LYS A 13 -11.18 -18.60 34.18
N SER A 14 -10.92 -19.74 33.53
CA SER A 14 -10.76 -19.84 32.06
C SER A 14 -12.03 -19.40 31.31
N VAL A 15 -13.22 -19.82 31.77
CA VAL A 15 -14.49 -19.41 31.14
C VAL A 15 -14.75 -17.91 31.27
N VAL A 16 -14.46 -17.31 32.44
CA VAL A 16 -14.55 -15.85 32.62
C VAL A 16 -13.52 -15.13 31.74
N ALA A 17 -12.30 -15.65 31.67
CA ALA A 17 -11.26 -15.08 30.82
C ALA A 17 -11.63 -15.13 29.33
N LEU A 18 -12.28 -16.22 28.89
CA LEU A 18 -12.80 -16.37 27.54
C LEU A 18 -13.88 -15.31 27.24
N GLU A 19 -14.81 -15.06 28.15
CA GLU A 19 -15.81 -13.99 27.99
C GLU A 19 -15.15 -12.62 27.81
N VAL A 20 -14.19 -12.29 28.68
CA VAL A 20 -13.42 -11.04 28.59
C VAL A 20 -12.67 -10.94 27.27
N PHE A 21 -12.06 -12.05 26.83
CA PHE A 21 -11.32 -12.10 25.58
C PHE A 21 -12.22 -11.88 24.36
N LEU A 22 -13.42 -12.48 24.32
CA LEU A 22 -14.39 -12.20 23.26
C LEU A 22 -14.78 -10.72 23.22
N GLY A 23 -14.95 -10.09 24.38
CA GLY A 23 -15.17 -8.64 24.47
C GLY A 23 -14.01 -7.82 23.90
N LYS A 24 -12.76 -8.23 24.14
CA LYS A 24 -11.57 -7.58 23.55
C LYS A 24 -11.53 -7.71 22.03
N ILE A 25 -11.89 -8.88 21.50
CA ILE A 25 -11.96 -9.11 20.05
C ILE A 25 -13.01 -8.20 19.43
N ILE A 26 -14.19 -8.07 20.03
CA ILE A 26 -15.25 -7.17 19.55
C ILE A 26 -14.79 -5.71 19.58
N GLY A 27 -14.09 -5.29 20.64
CA GLY A 27 -13.60 -3.92 20.79
C GLY A 27 -12.44 -3.56 19.86
N ASN A 28 -11.64 -4.53 19.42
CA ASN A 28 -10.51 -4.31 18.51
C ASN A 28 -10.31 -5.51 17.57
N PRO A 29 -11.21 -5.74 16.59
CA PRO A 29 -11.14 -6.91 15.71
C PRO A 29 -9.89 -6.88 14.82
N ARG A 30 -9.36 -5.68 14.54
CA ARG A 30 -8.17 -5.47 13.70
C ARG A 30 -6.92 -6.15 14.22
N ALA A 31 -6.73 -6.20 15.55
CA ALA A 31 -5.58 -6.87 16.17
C ALA A 31 -5.57 -8.40 15.97
N TYR A 32 -6.70 -8.97 15.58
CA TYR A 32 -6.90 -10.42 15.43
C TYR A 32 -7.03 -10.85 13.96
N LEU A 33 -6.82 -9.92 13.02
CA LEU A 33 -6.79 -10.24 11.59
C LEU A 33 -5.60 -11.17 11.30
N GLY A 34 -5.89 -12.34 10.73
CA GLY A 34 -4.88 -13.32 10.36
C GLY A 34 -4.64 -14.42 11.39
N ASP A 35 -5.23 -14.34 12.59
CA ASP A 35 -5.25 -15.48 13.52
C ASP A 35 -6.25 -16.54 13.05
N THR A 36 -5.77 -17.40 12.15
CA THR A 36 -6.56 -18.49 11.56
C THR A 36 -7.04 -19.50 12.61
N HIS A 37 -6.30 -19.66 13.70
CA HIS A 37 -6.63 -20.58 14.78
C HIS A 37 -7.82 -20.04 15.59
N LEU A 38 -7.77 -18.76 15.97
CA LEU A 38 -8.88 -18.06 16.62
C LEU A 38 -10.14 -18.03 15.73
N LEU A 39 -10.00 -17.68 14.46
CA LEU A 39 -11.12 -17.66 13.52
C LEU A 39 -11.78 -19.04 13.38
N SER A 40 -10.98 -20.11 13.32
CA SER A 40 -11.50 -21.48 13.30
C SER A 40 -12.25 -21.85 14.58
N ALA A 41 -11.77 -21.36 15.73
CA ALA A 41 -12.39 -21.55 17.02
C ALA A 41 -13.74 -20.81 17.14
N LEU A 42 -13.79 -19.54 16.74
CA LEU A 42 -14.99 -18.70 16.79
C LEU A 42 -16.15 -19.25 15.93
N LYS A 43 -15.85 -19.97 14.84
CA LYS A 43 -16.87 -20.55 13.94
C LYS A 43 -17.77 -21.61 14.60
N ARG A 44 -17.31 -22.29 15.65
CA ARG A 44 -18.09 -23.37 16.29
C ARG A 44 -17.88 -23.38 17.80
N GLN A 45 -18.96 -23.44 18.57
CA GLN A 45 -18.93 -23.56 20.03
C GLN A 45 -17.99 -24.66 20.53
N GLY A 46 -18.05 -25.84 19.91
CA GLY A 46 -17.19 -26.97 20.30
C GLY A 46 -15.71 -26.79 19.98
N ARG A 47 -15.37 -25.95 19.00
CA ARG A 47 -13.98 -25.58 18.70
C ARG A 47 -13.50 -24.48 19.64
N LEU A 48 -14.36 -23.52 19.96
CA LEU A 48 -14.08 -22.50 20.97
C LEU A 48 -13.79 -23.13 22.34
N ALA A 49 -14.53 -24.17 22.72
CA ALA A 49 -14.25 -24.89 23.97
C ALA A 49 -12.84 -25.53 24.01
N LYS A 50 -12.32 -25.94 22.85
CA LYS A 50 -10.97 -26.52 22.70
C LYS A 50 -9.89 -25.48 22.46
N TYR A 51 -10.25 -24.20 22.32
CA TYR A 51 -9.30 -23.12 22.15
C TYR A 51 -8.52 -22.91 23.44
N SER A 52 -7.22 -22.69 23.31
CA SER A 52 -6.33 -22.41 24.43
C SER A 52 -5.49 -21.17 24.09
N ASN A 53 -5.36 -20.28 25.05
CA ASN A 53 -4.52 -19.10 24.95
C ASN A 53 -3.99 -18.76 26.34
N VAL A 54 -2.72 -19.11 26.58
CA VAL A 54 -2.07 -18.97 27.88
C VAL A 54 -1.94 -17.51 28.29
N GLU A 55 -1.66 -16.61 27.34
CA GLU A 55 -1.52 -15.16 27.58
C GLU A 55 -2.82 -14.52 28.08
N HIS A 56 -3.97 -15.11 27.70
CA HIS A 56 -5.28 -14.70 28.17
C HIS A 56 -5.86 -15.61 29.24
N GLY A 57 -5.10 -16.57 29.77
CA GLY A 57 -5.56 -17.48 30.82
C GLY A 57 -6.68 -18.43 30.38
N ILE A 58 -6.79 -18.69 29.08
CA ILE A 58 -7.80 -19.57 28.49
C ILE A 58 -7.19 -20.96 28.33
N THR A 59 -7.85 -21.95 28.91
CA THR A 59 -7.50 -23.36 28.84
C THR A 59 -8.52 -24.14 28.04
N ALA A 60 -8.05 -25.09 27.22
CA ALA A 60 -8.92 -25.99 26.47
C ALA A 60 -9.72 -26.92 27.40
N THR A 61 -11.03 -27.04 27.15
CA THR A 61 -11.94 -27.94 27.87
C THR A 61 -12.98 -28.57 26.93
N SER A 62 -13.92 -29.36 27.46
CA SER A 62 -15.06 -29.85 26.69
C SER A 62 -16.16 -28.78 26.58
N ARG A 63 -16.93 -28.79 25.48
CA ARG A 63 -18.10 -27.92 25.32
C ARG A 63 -19.07 -28.04 26.49
N SER A 64 -19.38 -29.26 26.91
CA SER A 64 -20.27 -29.53 28.05
C SER A 64 -19.76 -28.93 29.37
N THR A 65 -18.44 -28.86 29.53
CA THR A 65 -17.83 -28.20 30.69
C THR A 65 -18.01 -26.69 30.59
N VAL A 66 -17.71 -26.08 29.45
CA VAL A 66 -17.94 -24.64 29.22
C VAL A 66 -19.40 -24.27 29.46
N GLU A 67 -20.34 -25.05 28.93
CA GLU A 67 -21.78 -24.82 29.08
C GLU A 67 -22.22 -24.82 30.54
N ARG A 68 -21.88 -25.89 31.28
CA ARG A 68 -22.20 -26.01 32.71
C ARG A 68 -21.56 -24.91 33.54
N LEU A 69 -20.30 -24.56 33.26
CA LEU A 69 -19.58 -23.53 34.02
C LEU A 69 -20.06 -22.11 33.66
N ALA A 70 -20.35 -21.84 32.39
CA ALA A 70 -20.90 -20.57 31.95
C ALA A 70 -22.26 -20.31 32.62
N ALA A 71 -23.15 -21.29 32.65
CA ALA A 71 -24.44 -21.19 33.36
C ALA A 71 -24.28 -20.92 34.87
N ALA A 72 -23.20 -21.42 35.49
CA ALA A 72 -22.95 -21.27 36.91
C ALA A 72 -22.24 -19.94 37.29
N VAL A 73 -21.42 -19.38 36.39
CA VAL A 73 -20.49 -18.28 36.71
C VAL A 73 -20.76 -16.99 35.95
N LEU A 74 -21.38 -17.05 34.76
CA LEU A 74 -21.65 -15.86 33.93
C LEU A 74 -23.11 -15.42 34.10
N ASP A 75 -23.35 -14.11 34.14
CA ASP A 75 -24.71 -13.56 34.24
C ASP A 75 -25.57 -13.94 33.03
N GLY A 76 -24.99 -13.96 31.81
CA GLY A 76 -25.67 -14.38 30.58
C GLY A 76 -25.65 -15.90 30.32
N GLY A 77 -25.05 -16.68 31.20
CA GLY A 77 -24.90 -18.13 31.02
C GLY A 77 -24.15 -18.53 29.74
N PHE A 78 -24.43 -19.73 29.24
CA PHE A 78 -23.82 -20.22 28.00
C PHE A 78 -24.32 -19.47 26.76
N GLU A 79 -25.58 -19.06 26.74
CA GLU A 79 -26.16 -18.30 25.63
C GLU A 79 -25.50 -16.93 25.47
N GLY A 80 -25.28 -16.19 26.56
CA GLY A 80 -24.57 -14.91 26.50
C GLY A 80 -23.14 -15.05 25.98
N LEU A 81 -22.44 -16.11 26.40
CA LEU A 81 -21.12 -16.43 25.87
C LEU A 81 -21.17 -16.79 24.37
N ASN A 82 -22.22 -17.49 23.94
CA ASN A 82 -22.42 -17.80 22.52
C ASN A 82 -22.72 -16.54 21.69
N SER A 83 -23.54 -15.63 22.19
CA SER A 83 -23.79 -14.34 21.54
C SER A 83 -22.51 -13.51 21.41
N LEU A 84 -21.66 -13.50 22.43
CA LEU A 84 -20.34 -12.86 22.36
C LEU A 84 -19.43 -13.51 21.31
N ARG A 85 -19.46 -14.84 21.19
CA ARG A 85 -18.71 -15.56 20.14
C ARG A 85 -19.17 -15.12 18.75
N GLU A 86 -20.48 -15.06 18.52
CA GLU A 86 -21.05 -14.67 17.23
C GLU A 86 -20.73 -13.21 16.90
N ALA A 87 -20.86 -12.31 17.88
CA ALA A 87 -20.48 -10.91 17.73
C ALA A 87 -18.98 -10.76 17.44
N ALA A 88 -18.11 -11.50 18.12
CA ALA A 88 -16.67 -11.48 17.87
C ALA A 88 -16.34 -12.00 16.46
N LEU A 89 -16.97 -13.09 16.01
CA LEU A 89 -16.80 -13.61 14.66
C LEU A 89 -17.23 -12.58 13.61
N ALA A 90 -18.42 -12.00 13.77
CA ALA A 90 -18.95 -11.01 12.86
C ALA A 90 -18.05 -9.76 12.79
N ALA A 91 -17.54 -9.29 13.93
CA ALA A 91 -16.63 -8.14 13.98
C ALA A 91 -15.32 -8.40 13.20
N VAL A 92 -14.73 -9.59 13.33
CA VAL A 92 -13.49 -9.93 12.59
C VAL A 92 -13.77 -10.13 11.09
N GLU A 93 -14.90 -10.75 10.73
CA GLU A 93 -15.29 -10.92 9.32
C GLU A 93 -15.58 -9.58 8.63
N GLU A 94 -16.21 -8.63 9.32
CA GLU A 94 -16.46 -7.28 8.80
C GLU A 94 -15.15 -6.52 8.57
N GLU A 95 -14.24 -6.55 9.54
CA GLU A 95 -12.95 -5.87 9.43
C GLU A 95 -12.12 -6.48 8.29
N THR A 96 -12.17 -7.81 8.12
CA THR A 96 -11.53 -8.51 6.99
C THR A 96 -12.07 -8.01 5.65
N ARG A 97 -13.40 -7.90 5.52
CA ARG A 97 -14.05 -7.41 4.31
C ARG A 97 -13.68 -5.95 4.01
N THR A 98 -13.63 -5.11 5.03
CA THR A 98 -13.27 -3.69 4.91
C THR A 98 -11.81 -3.52 4.46
N SER A 99 -10.89 -4.29 5.07
CA SER A 99 -9.48 -4.32 4.70
C SER A 99 -9.26 -4.75 3.25
N LEU A 100 -9.97 -5.80 2.80
CA LEU A 100 -9.90 -6.27 1.41
C LEU A 100 -10.42 -5.23 0.40
N LYS A 101 -11.54 -4.57 0.70
CA LYS A 101 -12.09 -3.49 -0.14
C LYS A 101 -11.09 -2.34 -0.28
N SER A 102 -10.47 -1.91 0.83
CA SER A 102 -9.46 -0.85 0.81
C SER A 102 -8.25 -1.25 -0.03
N ARG A 103 -7.71 -2.45 0.16
CA ARG A 103 -6.57 -2.97 -0.60
C ARG A 103 -6.85 -3.04 -2.11
N ASN A 104 -8.03 -3.52 -2.49
CA ASN A 104 -8.43 -3.61 -3.90
C ASN A 104 -8.57 -2.22 -4.54
N ARG A 105 -9.14 -1.25 -3.81
CA ARG A 105 -9.22 0.15 -4.26
C ARG A 105 -7.84 0.75 -4.48
N THR A 106 -6.90 0.53 -3.55
CA THR A 106 -5.52 1.02 -3.70
C THR A 106 -4.81 0.38 -4.89
N LYS A 107 -4.96 -0.94 -5.09
CA LYS A 107 -4.36 -1.64 -6.23
C LYS A 107 -4.92 -1.15 -7.57
N ALA A 108 -6.23 -0.94 -7.66
CA ALA A 108 -6.87 -0.41 -8.87
C ALA A 108 -6.32 0.98 -9.21
N ARG A 109 -6.27 1.89 -8.23
CA ARG A 109 -5.72 3.23 -8.44
C ARG A 109 -4.25 3.21 -8.88
N LEU A 110 -3.42 2.39 -8.23
CA LEU A 110 -2.01 2.25 -8.63
C LEU A 110 -1.85 1.73 -10.06
N SER A 111 -2.74 0.85 -10.51
CA SER A 111 -2.73 0.35 -11.88
C SER A 111 -3.12 1.44 -12.88
N GLU A 112 -4.13 2.25 -12.54
CA GLU A 112 -4.54 3.41 -13.36
C GLU A 112 -3.39 4.44 -13.45
N ASP A 113 -2.79 4.80 -12.31
CA ASP A 113 -1.65 5.73 -12.24
C ASP A 113 -0.47 5.22 -13.10
N LEU A 114 -0.17 3.92 -13.04
CA LEU A 114 0.89 3.31 -13.85
C LEU A 114 0.57 3.38 -15.36
N THR A 115 -0.67 3.14 -15.75
CA THR A 115 -1.07 3.25 -17.17
C THR A 115 -0.98 4.68 -17.67
N ALA A 116 -1.38 5.67 -16.86
CA ALA A 116 -1.29 7.08 -17.20
C ALA A 116 0.19 7.53 -17.32
N ALA A 117 1.05 7.10 -16.40
CA ALA A 117 2.48 7.39 -16.44
C ALA A 117 3.17 6.78 -17.67
N ASN A 118 2.86 5.52 -18.01
CA ASN A 118 3.39 4.87 -19.21
C ASN A 118 2.95 5.59 -20.48
N PHE A 119 1.69 6.01 -20.55
CA PHE A 119 1.18 6.78 -21.67
C PHE A 119 1.93 8.12 -21.81
N ALA A 120 2.10 8.87 -20.71
CA ALA A 120 2.85 10.13 -20.71
C ALA A 120 4.32 9.94 -21.13
N HIS A 121 4.96 8.85 -20.69
CA HIS A 121 6.33 8.52 -21.09
C HIS A 121 6.44 8.25 -22.60
N VAL A 122 5.55 7.43 -23.16
CA VAL A 122 5.52 7.16 -24.60
C VAL A 122 5.27 8.44 -25.39
N GLN A 123 4.34 9.28 -24.93
CA GLN A 123 4.06 10.56 -25.57
C GLN A 123 5.31 11.47 -25.57
N ALA A 124 6.02 11.58 -24.44
CA ALA A 124 7.24 12.37 -24.35
C ALA A 124 8.35 11.85 -25.28
N MET A 125 8.48 10.52 -25.45
CA MET A 125 9.42 9.95 -26.43
C MET A 125 9.06 10.30 -27.86
N VAL A 126 7.77 10.24 -28.22
CA VAL A 126 7.27 10.63 -29.54
C VAL A 126 7.51 12.11 -29.80
N ASP A 127 7.24 12.97 -28.80
CA ASP A 127 7.46 14.41 -28.91
C ASP A 127 8.96 14.72 -29.07
N LEU A 128 9.84 14.05 -28.32
CA LEU A 128 11.28 14.18 -28.47
C LEU A 128 11.75 13.74 -29.86
N TRP A 129 11.18 12.66 -30.40
CA TRP A 129 11.47 12.23 -31.76
C TRP A 129 11.05 13.27 -32.81
N HIS A 130 9.89 13.90 -32.65
CA HIS A 130 9.44 14.97 -33.55
C HIS A 130 10.37 16.19 -33.47
N VAL A 131 10.73 16.62 -32.26
CA VAL A 131 11.60 17.79 -32.04
C VAL A 131 12.99 17.54 -32.61
N THR A 132 13.59 16.38 -32.31
CA THR A 132 14.91 16.02 -32.84
C THR A 132 14.89 15.94 -34.37
N THR A 133 13.86 15.35 -34.97
CA THR A 133 13.74 15.27 -36.43
C THR A 133 13.59 16.65 -37.07
N ALA A 134 12.68 17.49 -36.55
CA ALA A 134 12.48 18.85 -37.05
C ALA A 134 13.76 19.70 -36.93
N PHE A 135 14.50 19.54 -35.84
CA PHE A 135 15.77 20.21 -35.61
C PHE A 135 16.84 19.80 -36.64
N HIS A 136 17.02 18.51 -36.89
CA HIS A 136 17.98 18.04 -37.92
C HIS A 136 17.60 18.55 -39.32
N GLU A 137 16.31 18.59 -39.65
CA GLU A 137 15.86 19.17 -40.93
C GLU A 137 16.13 20.68 -41.02
N ALA A 138 15.99 21.42 -39.92
CA ALA A 138 16.36 22.83 -39.85
C ALA A 138 17.85 23.05 -40.06
N LEU A 139 18.72 22.24 -39.43
CA LEU A 139 20.17 22.31 -39.64
C LEU A 139 20.54 22.07 -41.11
N LYS A 140 20.00 21.01 -41.72
CA LYS A 140 20.20 20.74 -43.16
C LYS A 140 19.74 21.91 -44.02
N ALA A 141 18.62 22.55 -43.68
CA ALA A 141 18.12 23.71 -44.41
C ALA A 141 19.07 24.92 -44.31
N GLY A 142 19.56 25.22 -43.11
CA GLY A 142 20.53 26.30 -42.91
C GLY A 142 21.85 26.08 -43.65
N ARG A 143 22.38 24.84 -43.60
CA ARG A 143 23.55 24.42 -44.39
C ARG A 143 23.35 24.65 -45.89
N ARG A 144 22.20 24.25 -46.42
CA ARG A 144 21.85 24.46 -47.84
C ARG A 144 21.83 25.95 -48.20
N LEU A 145 21.29 26.81 -47.33
CA LEU A 145 21.26 28.25 -47.54
C LEU A 145 22.65 28.88 -47.50
N ALA A 146 23.47 28.51 -46.50
CA ALA A 146 24.85 28.97 -46.38
C ALA A 146 25.66 28.62 -47.63
N ASN A 147 25.58 27.37 -48.09
CA ASN A 147 26.27 26.91 -49.31
C ASN A 147 25.78 27.64 -50.57
N ARG A 148 24.48 27.95 -50.65
CA ARG A 148 23.89 28.67 -51.80
C ARG A 148 24.30 30.14 -51.86
N SER A 149 24.69 30.74 -50.74
CA SER A 149 25.16 32.13 -50.68
C SER A 149 26.48 32.36 -51.43
N ARG A 150 27.27 31.31 -51.68
CA ARG A 150 28.63 31.36 -52.26
C ARG A 150 29.60 32.30 -51.52
N ASN A 151 29.29 32.69 -50.29
CA ASN A 151 30.13 33.53 -49.45
C ASN A 151 30.88 32.67 -48.41
N PRO A 152 32.21 32.54 -48.48
CA PRO A 152 33.00 31.74 -47.55
C PRO A 152 32.80 32.15 -46.08
N ALA A 153 32.65 33.45 -45.79
CA ALA A 153 32.45 33.92 -44.42
C ALA A 153 31.10 33.47 -43.84
N MET A 154 30.05 33.36 -44.66
CA MET A 154 28.74 32.86 -44.24
C MET A 154 28.76 31.35 -43.99
N VAL A 155 29.56 30.61 -44.76
CA VAL A 155 29.75 29.17 -44.56
C VAL A 155 30.46 28.91 -43.24
N GLU A 156 31.55 29.64 -42.95
CA GLU A 156 32.30 29.51 -41.69
C GLU A 156 31.47 29.95 -40.47
N LEU A 157 30.65 31.01 -40.60
CA LEU A 157 29.72 31.42 -39.56
C LEU A 157 28.69 30.32 -39.26
N TRP A 158 28.15 29.70 -40.32
CA TRP A 158 27.21 28.60 -40.17
C TRP A 158 27.87 27.36 -39.56
N ASP A 159 29.12 27.03 -39.91
CA ASP A 159 29.85 25.91 -39.30
C ASP A 159 29.92 26.04 -37.77
N LYS A 160 30.26 27.24 -37.27
CA LYS A 160 30.33 27.53 -35.83
C LYS A 160 28.96 27.43 -35.14
N GLU A 161 27.91 27.90 -35.81
CA GLU A 161 26.55 27.87 -35.27
C GLU A 161 25.95 26.45 -35.30
N GLU A 162 26.22 25.67 -36.35
CA GLU A 162 25.83 24.25 -36.46
C GLU A 162 26.47 23.42 -35.35
N GLU A 163 27.77 23.62 -35.08
CA GLU A 163 28.48 22.99 -33.97
C GLU A 163 27.86 23.36 -32.61
N ARG A 164 27.58 24.66 -32.39
CA ARG A 164 26.92 25.15 -31.17
C ARG A 164 25.54 24.51 -30.98
N LEU A 165 24.72 24.50 -32.02
CA LEU A 165 23.36 23.96 -31.99
C LEU A 165 23.36 22.44 -31.79
N LEU A 166 24.26 21.70 -32.43
CA LEU A 166 24.42 20.26 -32.19
C LEU A 166 24.89 19.97 -30.76
N ALA A 167 25.79 20.78 -30.21
CA ALA A 167 26.22 20.66 -28.81
C ALA A 167 25.06 20.91 -27.81
N MET A 168 24.06 21.72 -28.17
CA MET A 168 22.85 21.90 -27.35
C MET A 168 21.93 20.66 -27.34
N PHE A 169 22.02 19.81 -28.37
CA PHE A 169 21.23 18.58 -28.53
C PHE A 169 22.02 17.31 -28.27
N ASP A 170 23.32 17.41 -27.95
CA ASP A 170 24.09 16.31 -27.42
C ASP A 170 23.49 15.97 -26.05
N LEU A 171 22.55 15.02 -26.07
CA LEU A 171 21.83 14.47 -24.93
C LEU A 171 22.85 13.76 -24.05
N ALA A 172 23.53 14.57 -23.27
CA ALA A 172 24.62 14.15 -22.47
C ALA A 172 24.16 13.18 -21.39
N ASN A 173 25.05 12.24 -21.05
CA ASN A 173 25.08 11.60 -19.74
C ASN A 173 25.13 12.61 -18.57
N ARG A 174 25.24 13.93 -18.82
CA ARG A 174 25.14 15.05 -17.87
C ARG A 174 24.65 16.32 -18.59
N PRO A 175 23.53 16.96 -18.19
CA PRO A 175 23.06 18.19 -18.84
C PRO A 175 24.19 19.23 -18.92
N ALA A 176 24.45 19.75 -20.13
CA ALA A 176 25.37 20.86 -20.35
C ALA A 176 24.65 22.14 -19.95
N VAL A 177 25.19 22.84 -18.95
CA VAL A 177 24.60 24.05 -18.39
C VAL A 177 25.70 25.09 -18.29
N GLU A 178 25.38 26.34 -18.63
CA GLU A 178 26.31 27.45 -18.41
C GLU A 178 26.53 27.64 -16.91
N ILE A 179 27.81 27.67 -16.51
CA ILE A 179 28.25 27.87 -15.13
C ILE A 179 27.79 29.26 -14.67
N GLY A 180 27.01 29.32 -13.59
CA GLY A 180 26.39 30.51 -13.03
C GLY A 180 24.96 30.79 -13.49
N SER A 181 24.38 29.97 -14.37
CA SER A 181 23.00 30.17 -14.83
C SER A 181 21.95 29.73 -13.79
N ALA A 182 20.75 30.31 -13.87
CA ALA A 182 19.61 29.89 -13.05
C ALA A 182 19.27 28.39 -13.25
N THR A 183 19.54 27.87 -14.45
CA THR A 183 19.36 26.46 -14.83
C THR A 183 20.32 25.54 -14.08
N GLU A 184 21.54 26.00 -13.75
CA GLU A 184 22.52 25.25 -12.95
C GLU A 184 22.04 25.11 -11.50
N SER A 185 21.53 26.21 -10.93
CA SER A 185 21.00 26.24 -9.56
C SER A 185 19.82 25.28 -9.40
N TRP A 186 18.92 25.23 -10.39
CA TRP A 186 17.79 24.30 -10.42
C TRP A 186 18.22 22.83 -10.50
N LEU A 187 19.22 22.51 -11.32
CA LEU A 187 19.75 21.15 -11.45
C LEU A 187 20.49 20.64 -10.20
N VAL A 188 21.16 21.54 -9.46
CA VAL A 188 21.79 21.21 -8.17
C VAL A 188 20.73 20.83 -7.13
N GLN A 189 19.61 21.56 -7.06
CA GLN A 189 18.51 21.26 -6.15
C GLN A 189 17.85 19.91 -6.46
N LEU A 190 17.69 19.58 -7.74
CA LEU A 190 17.03 18.35 -8.19
C LEU A 190 17.82 17.07 -7.87
N ARG A 191 19.14 17.16 -7.67
CA ARG A 191 20.02 16.02 -7.29
C ARG A 191 20.10 15.77 -5.78
N GLN A 192 19.56 16.66 -4.96
CA GLN A 192 19.58 16.56 -3.49
C GLN A 192 18.29 15.97 -2.90
N LEU A 193 17.28 15.73 -3.76
CA LEU A 193 16.04 15.00 -3.46
C LEU A 193 16.18 13.52 -3.81
#